data_AF-A0A3L6JC95-F1
#
_entry.id   AF-A0A3L6JC95-F1
#
_cell.length_a   1.000
_cell.length_b   1.000
_cell.length_c   1.000
_cell.angle_alpha   90.00
_cell.angle_beta   90.00
_cell.angle_gamma   90.00
#
_symmetry.space_group_name_H-M   'P 1'
#
loop_
_entity.id
_entity.type
_entity.pdbx_description
1 polymer ?
#
loop_
_entity_poly.entity_id
_entity_poly.type
_entity_poly.pdbx_seq_one_letter_code
_entity_poly.pdbx_strand_id
1 'polypeptide(L)'
;MRRPRLEVVEGQEVDTREHSSAADHRNTRLWQRATDRTVHLFLREPAITELARKKTPAVLDLCEILLGSTDADEWQVAVNALAEMKTVAALERLIALYCQSDPDDKSFIVQKVAHCLTSDHASSFERMLRELPVPCEIDASRWSSSAKAVLGAVSGRLGLTLTYVRSDKEGARLLIRRLLSGTRC
;
A
#
# COMPACT_ATOMS: atom_id res chain seq x y z
N MET A 1 23.14 40.30 50.59
CA MET A 1 22.30 39.64 49.57
C MET A 1 23.16 39.30 48.36
N ARG A 2 23.49 38.03 48.12
CA ARG A 2 24.33 37.57 47.00
C ARG A 2 23.43 37.11 45.85
N ARG A 3 23.66 37.61 44.63
CA ARG A 3 22.96 37.16 43.42
C ARG A 3 23.52 35.80 42.97
N PRO A 4 22.69 34.82 42.57
CA PRO A 4 23.19 33.58 41.98
C PRO A 4 23.70 33.84 40.56
N ARG A 5 24.88 33.28 40.27
CA ARG A 5 25.55 33.33 38.97
C ARG A 5 25.10 32.08 38.19
N LEU A 6 24.47 32.27 37.05
CA LEU A 6 24.13 31.18 36.13
C LEU A 6 25.40 30.79 35.36
N GLU A 7 25.84 29.55 35.54
CA GLU A 7 26.86 28.93 34.70
C GLU A 7 26.15 28.27 33.52
N VAL A 8 26.50 28.70 32.31
CA VAL A 8 26.08 28.04 31.08
C VAL A 8 26.96 26.80 30.96
N VAL A 9 26.38 25.63 31.21
CA VAL A 9 26.99 24.34 30.90
C VAL A 9 26.87 24.16 29.39
N GLU A 10 28.00 24.23 28.68
CA GLU A 10 28.07 23.87 27.26
C GLU A 10 27.57 22.44 27.08
N GLY A 11 26.47 22.31 26.33
CA GLY A 11 25.89 21.05 25.96
C GLY A 11 26.91 20.24 25.15
N GLN A 12 27.24 19.07 25.69
CA GLN A 12 27.96 18.00 25.02
C GLN A 12 27.34 17.78 23.62
N GLU A 13 28.11 18.04 22.56
CA GLU A 13 27.75 17.66 21.19
C GLU A 13 27.58 16.13 21.15
N VAL A 14 26.32 15.69 21.06
CA VAL A 14 26.00 14.28 20.82
C VAL A 14 26.45 13.97 19.40
N ASP A 15 27.50 13.16 19.30
CA ASP A 15 28.10 12.71 18.05
C ASP A 15 27.05 11.96 17.20
N THR A 16 26.55 12.63 16.17
CA THR A 16 25.51 12.12 15.26
C THR A 16 26.09 11.22 14.16
N ARG A 17 27.42 11.00 14.13
CA ARG A 17 28.09 10.25 13.06
C ARG A 17 27.96 8.73 13.16
N GLU A 18 27.79 8.16 14.35
CA GLU A 18 27.68 6.69 14.50
C GLU A 18 26.32 6.13 14.06
N HIS A 19 25.26 6.94 14.07
CA HIS A 19 23.90 6.50 13.78
C HIS A 19 23.65 6.23 12.28
N SER A 20 24.37 6.91 11.38
CA SER A 20 24.25 6.70 9.93
C SER A 20 24.77 5.32 9.51
N SER A 21 25.95 4.93 10.03
CA SER A 21 26.62 3.69 9.63
C SER A 21 25.77 2.45 9.97
N ALA A 22 25.18 2.39 11.18
CA ALA A 22 24.38 1.23 11.58
C ALA A 22 23.08 1.07 10.77
N ALA A 23 22.46 2.19 10.36
CA ALA A 23 21.27 2.18 9.51
C ALA A 23 21.60 1.68 8.09
N ASP A 24 22.74 2.11 7.54
CA ASP A 24 23.23 1.70 6.23
C ASP A 24 23.52 0.19 6.21
N HIS A 25 24.26 -0.32 7.20
CA HIS A 25 24.55 -1.75 7.32
C HIS A 25 23.30 -2.63 7.43
N ARG A 26 22.27 -2.17 8.17
CA ARG A 26 20.99 -2.89 8.28
C ARG A 26 20.25 -2.92 6.95
N ASN A 27 20.23 -1.82 6.21
CA ASN A 27 19.63 -1.79 4.88
C ASN A 27 20.38 -2.69 3.89
N THR A 28 21.71 -2.76 3.97
CA THR A 28 22.51 -3.68 3.16
C THR A 28 22.13 -5.14 3.40
N ARG A 29 21.97 -5.57 4.66
CA ARG A 29 21.57 -6.95 4.99
C ARG A 29 20.15 -7.26 4.52
N LEU A 30 19.22 -6.32 4.68
CA LEU A 30 17.86 -6.47 4.17
C LEU A 30 17.85 -6.60 2.64
N TRP A 31 18.66 -5.79 1.96
CA TRP A 31 18.78 -5.84 0.50
C TRP A 31 19.37 -7.17 0.01
N GLN A 32 20.45 -7.63 0.65
CA GLN A 32 21.03 -8.95 0.37
C GLN A 32 19.98 -10.05 0.52
N ARG A 33 19.21 -10.03 1.62
CA ARG A 33 18.15 -11.01 1.84
C ARG A 33 17.03 -10.93 0.82
N ALA A 34 16.58 -9.74 0.46
CA ALA A 34 15.50 -9.52 -0.51
C ALA A 34 15.86 -10.03 -1.91
N THR A 35 17.11 -9.85 -2.31
CA THR A 35 17.62 -10.17 -3.66
C THR A 35 18.19 -11.58 -3.80
N ASP A 36 18.44 -12.29 -2.69
CA ASP A 36 18.95 -13.65 -2.71
C ASP A 36 17.90 -14.66 -3.19
N ARG A 37 17.96 -15.01 -4.48
CA ARG A 37 17.06 -15.98 -5.12
C ARG A 37 17.29 -17.43 -4.70
N THR A 38 18.37 -17.73 -3.96
CA THR A 38 18.58 -19.09 -3.41
C THR A 38 17.71 -19.35 -2.18
N VAL A 39 17.14 -18.28 -1.61
CA VAL A 39 16.28 -18.30 -0.45
C VAL A 39 14.83 -18.35 -0.88
N HIS A 40 14.03 -19.16 -0.20
CA HIS A 40 12.59 -19.22 -0.43
C HIS A 40 11.91 -17.85 -0.21
N LEU A 41 10.94 -17.50 -1.06
CA LEU A 41 10.26 -16.20 -1.05
C LEU A 41 9.69 -15.83 0.32
N PHE A 42 9.08 -16.79 1.02
CA PHE A 42 8.58 -16.61 2.40
C PHE A 42 9.60 -15.95 3.36
N LEU A 43 10.90 -16.23 3.20
CA LEU A 43 11.94 -15.63 4.04
C LEU A 43 12.56 -14.35 3.45
N ARG A 44 12.23 -14.03 2.19
CA ARG A 44 12.62 -12.81 1.48
C ARG A 44 11.57 -11.71 1.66
N GLU A 45 10.28 -12.08 1.67
CA GLU A 45 9.14 -11.18 1.74
C GLU A 45 9.25 -10.16 2.90
N PRO A 46 9.54 -10.56 4.16
CA PRO A 46 9.67 -9.58 5.24
C PRO A 46 10.75 -8.53 4.97
N ALA A 47 11.86 -8.90 4.34
CA ALA A 47 12.93 -7.96 3.99
C ALA A 47 12.47 -7.00 2.89
N ILE A 48 11.78 -7.51 1.86
CA ILE A 48 11.20 -6.71 0.77
C ILE A 48 10.19 -5.70 1.34
N THR A 49 9.26 -6.15 2.19
CA THR A 49 8.25 -5.30 2.81
C THR A 49 8.88 -4.20 3.68
N GLU A 50 9.88 -4.53 4.49
CA GLU A 50 10.56 -3.54 5.34
C GLU A 50 11.33 -2.50 4.51
N LEU A 51 11.99 -2.91 3.43
CA LEU A 51 12.63 -1.98 2.50
C LEU A 51 11.60 -1.08 1.79
N ALA A 52 10.45 -1.64 1.42
CA ALA A 52 9.34 -0.90 0.82
C ALA A 52 8.81 0.17 1.78
N ARG A 53 8.56 -0.18 3.05
CA ARG A 53 8.14 0.78 4.10
C ARG A 53 9.14 1.90 4.33
N LYS A 54 10.44 1.57 4.22
CA LYS A 54 11.54 2.55 4.25
C LYS A 54 11.67 3.38 2.98
N LYS A 55 10.86 3.09 1.95
CA LYS A 55 10.81 3.78 0.66
C LYS A 55 12.16 3.74 -0.06
N THR A 56 12.91 2.65 0.10
CA THR A 56 14.18 2.47 -0.58
C THR A 56 13.95 2.46 -2.10
N PRO A 57 14.55 3.37 -2.89
CA PRO A 57 14.25 3.51 -4.31
C PRO A 57 14.47 2.23 -5.12
N ALA A 58 15.53 1.47 -4.81
CA ALA A 58 15.89 0.22 -5.49
C ALA A 58 14.80 -0.87 -5.36
N VAL A 59 13.86 -0.75 -4.41
CA VAL A 59 12.74 -1.68 -4.28
C VAL A 59 11.81 -1.62 -5.48
N LEU A 60 11.70 -0.47 -6.16
CA LEU A 60 10.90 -0.37 -7.39
C LEU A 60 11.46 -1.32 -8.46
N ASP A 61 12.76 -1.27 -8.70
CA ASP A 61 13.42 -2.13 -9.69
C ASP A 61 13.27 -3.62 -9.33
N LEU A 62 13.36 -3.94 -8.04
CA LEU A 62 13.11 -5.31 -7.56
C LEU A 62 11.65 -5.73 -7.80
N CYS A 63 10.69 -4.85 -7.54
CA CYS A 63 9.27 -5.14 -7.80
C CYS A 63 9.01 -5.38 -9.29
N GLU A 64 9.61 -4.60 -10.20
CA GLU A 64 9.49 -4.83 -11.66
C GLU A 64 9.99 -6.23 -12.05
N ILE A 65 11.12 -6.66 -11.48
CA ILE A 65 11.66 -8.00 -11.72
C ILE A 65 10.68 -9.08 -11.23
N LEU A 66 10.09 -8.89 -10.04
CA LEU A 66 9.16 -9.86 -9.44
C LEU A 66 7.81 -9.88 -10.16
N LEU A 67 7.31 -8.74 -10.64
CA LEU A 67 6.08 -8.65 -11.43
C LEU A 67 6.20 -9.37 -12.78
N GLY A 68 7.40 -9.45 -13.35
CA GLY A 68 7.68 -10.22 -14.56
C GLY A 68 7.87 -11.73 -14.31
N SER A 69 7.79 -12.19 -13.05
CA SER A 69 7.91 -13.61 -12.71
C SER A 69 6.66 -14.38 -13.10
N THR A 70 6.81 -15.66 -13.46
CA THR A 70 5.68 -16.58 -13.63
C THR A 70 5.16 -17.15 -12.31
N ASP A 71 5.88 -16.89 -11.22
CA ASP A 71 5.47 -17.26 -9.87
C ASP A 71 4.45 -16.26 -9.32
N ALA A 72 3.24 -16.74 -9.04
CA ALA A 72 2.14 -15.93 -8.51
C ALA A 72 2.46 -15.34 -7.13
N ASP A 73 3.23 -16.04 -6.30
CA ASP A 73 3.60 -15.54 -4.98
C ASP A 73 4.59 -14.37 -5.11
N GLU A 74 5.56 -14.47 -6.03
CA GLU A 74 6.50 -13.36 -6.31
C GLU A 74 5.77 -12.13 -6.83
N TRP A 75 4.82 -12.32 -7.75
CA TRP A 75 3.96 -11.26 -8.24
C TRP A 75 3.18 -10.61 -7.09
N GLN A 76 2.55 -11.41 -6.22
CA GLN A 76 1.75 -10.90 -5.11
C GLN A 76 2.61 -10.11 -4.11
N VAL A 77 3.82 -10.59 -3.80
CA VAL A 77 4.78 -9.89 -2.95
C VAL A 77 5.17 -8.55 -3.54
N ALA A 78 5.39 -8.46 -4.85
CA ALA A 78 5.72 -7.21 -5.53
C ALA A 78 4.59 -6.19 -5.42
N VAL A 79 3.35 -6.59 -5.68
CA VAL A 79 2.17 -5.71 -5.55
C VAL A 79 2.00 -5.23 -4.10
N ASN A 80 2.16 -6.13 -3.12
CA ASN A 80 2.12 -5.77 -1.71
C ASN A 80 3.22 -4.75 -1.35
N ALA A 81 4.44 -4.98 -1.80
CA ALA A 81 5.56 -4.08 -1.57
C ALA A 81 5.31 -2.69 -2.16
N LEU A 82 4.84 -2.60 -3.41
CA LEU A 82 4.47 -1.33 -4.04
C LEU A 82 3.44 -0.55 -3.20
N ALA A 83 2.42 -1.24 -2.66
CA ALA A 83 1.41 -0.61 -1.81
C ALA A 83 1.99 -0.10 -0.49
N GLU A 84 2.94 -0.82 0.11
CA GLU A 84 3.61 -0.44 1.37
C GLU A 84 4.58 0.73 1.19
N MET A 85 5.11 0.97 -0.02
CA MET A 85 5.96 2.14 -0.30
C MET A 85 5.23 3.47 -0.10
N LYS A 86 3.94 3.54 -0.43
CA LYS A 86 3.13 4.78 -0.32
C LYS A 86 3.81 6.00 -0.95
N THR A 87 4.44 5.78 -2.10
CA THR A 87 5.02 6.84 -2.94
C THR A 87 4.18 7.03 -4.20
N VAL A 88 4.24 8.23 -4.78
CA VAL A 88 3.55 8.54 -6.05
C VAL A 88 3.99 7.57 -7.15
N ALA A 89 5.30 7.34 -7.28
CA ALA A 89 5.84 6.41 -8.26
C ALA A 89 5.24 5.00 -8.10
N ALA A 90 5.21 4.44 -6.88
CA ALA A 90 4.65 3.10 -6.66
C ALA A 90 3.15 3.03 -6.96
N LEU A 91 2.39 4.09 -6.63
CA LEU A 91 0.97 4.19 -6.95
C LEU A 91 0.73 4.22 -8.47
N GLU A 92 1.52 4.99 -9.23
CA GLU A 92 1.45 5.01 -10.69
C GLU A 92 1.70 3.62 -11.29
N ARG A 93 2.67 2.85 -10.74
CA ARG A 93 2.95 1.47 -11.18
C ARG A 93 1.76 0.56 -10.89
N LEU A 94 1.15 0.66 -9.72
CA LEU A 94 -0.05 -0.12 -9.39
C LEU A 94 -1.24 0.20 -10.32
N ILE A 95 -1.42 1.48 -10.68
CA ILE A 95 -2.46 1.89 -11.64
C ILE A 95 -2.17 1.34 -13.04
N ALA A 96 -0.91 1.41 -13.50
CA ALA A 96 -0.50 0.84 -14.78
C ALA A 96 -0.70 -0.68 -14.81
N LEU A 97 -0.31 -1.36 -13.73
CA LEU A 97 -0.49 -2.80 -13.56
C LEU A 97 -1.98 -3.18 -13.65
N TYR A 98 -2.86 -2.45 -12.97
CA TYR A 98 -4.31 -2.67 -13.07
C TYR A 98 -4.82 -2.65 -14.51
N CYS A 99 -4.35 -1.70 -15.33
CA CYS A 99 -4.77 -1.59 -16.72
C CYS A 99 -4.33 -2.78 -17.59
N GLN A 100 -3.25 -3.44 -17.21
CA GLN A 100 -2.65 -4.57 -17.96
C GLN A 100 -3.07 -5.94 -17.40
N SER A 101 -3.69 -5.99 -16.22
CA SER A 101 -4.02 -7.23 -15.52
C SER A 101 -5.34 -7.82 -15.96
N ASP A 102 -5.45 -9.14 -15.80
CA ASP A 102 -6.68 -9.88 -16.03
C ASP A 102 -7.77 -9.53 -15.00
N PRO A 103 -9.06 -9.78 -15.30
CA PRO A 103 -10.17 -9.43 -14.42
C PRO A 103 -10.07 -9.97 -12.99
N ASP A 104 -9.46 -11.15 -12.80
CA ASP A 104 -9.35 -11.80 -11.49
C ASP A 104 -8.38 -11.03 -10.57
N ASP A 105 -7.26 -10.55 -11.13
CA ASP A 105 -6.21 -9.81 -10.41
C ASP A 105 -6.58 -8.36 -10.13
N LYS A 106 -7.42 -7.76 -10.99
CA LYS A 106 -7.89 -6.37 -10.85
C LYS A 106 -8.48 -6.08 -9.49
N SER A 107 -9.22 -7.03 -8.91
CA SER A 107 -9.82 -6.89 -7.58
C SER A 107 -8.76 -6.72 -6.49
N PHE A 108 -7.70 -7.54 -6.54
CA PHE A 108 -6.58 -7.49 -5.62
C PHE A 108 -5.83 -6.17 -5.76
N ILE A 109 -5.51 -5.75 -6.99
CA ILE A 109 -4.79 -4.50 -7.26
C ILE A 109 -5.59 -3.29 -6.78
N VAL A 110 -6.91 -3.26 -6.98
CA VAL A 110 -7.76 -2.16 -6.47
C VAL A 110 -7.68 -2.04 -4.96
N GLN A 111 -7.67 -3.15 -4.21
CA GLN A 111 -7.50 -3.10 -2.76
C GLN A 111 -6.14 -2.49 -2.36
N LYS A 112 -5.09 -2.77 -3.15
CA LYS A 112 -3.74 -2.26 -2.93
C LYS A 112 -3.60 -0.78 -3.28
N VAL A 113 -4.19 -0.35 -4.40
CA VAL A 113 -4.31 1.07 -4.76
C VAL A 113 -5.08 1.84 -3.68
N ALA A 114 -6.20 1.29 -3.20
CA ALA A 114 -7.00 1.92 -2.15
C ALA A 114 -6.22 2.11 -0.83
N HIS A 115 -5.25 1.24 -0.53
CA HIS A 115 -4.40 1.36 0.66
C HIS A 115 -3.48 2.59 0.61
N CYS A 116 -2.93 2.91 -0.56
CA CYS A 116 -1.94 3.98 -0.72
C CYS A 116 -2.45 5.20 -1.52
N LEU A 117 -3.75 5.26 -1.82
CA LEU A 117 -4.34 6.30 -2.66
C LEU A 117 -4.16 7.70 -2.07
N THR A 118 -3.68 8.63 -2.90
CA THR A 118 -3.64 10.08 -2.65
C THR A 118 -4.76 10.81 -3.41
N SER A 119 -5.04 12.07 -3.02
CA SER A 119 -6.05 12.91 -3.68
C SER A 119 -5.83 13.06 -5.19
N ASP A 120 -4.56 13.13 -5.61
CA ASP A 120 -4.18 13.43 -6.98
C ASP A 120 -4.60 12.32 -7.96
N HIS A 121 -4.78 11.10 -7.44
CA HIS A 121 -5.15 9.92 -8.21
C HIS A 121 -6.60 9.49 -7.99
N ALA A 122 -7.42 10.31 -7.32
CA ALA A 122 -8.81 10.00 -7.01
C ALA A 122 -9.65 9.69 -8.26
N SER A 123 -9.40 10.41 -9.36
CA SER A 123 -10.11 10.22 -10.63
C SER A 123 -9.75 8.90 -11.32
N SER A 124 -8.47 8.48 -11.25
CA SER A 124 -8.03 7.17 -11.75
C SER A 124 -8.67 6.04 -10.94
N PHE A 125 -8.64 6.15 -9.61
CA PHE A 125 -9.28 5.17 -8.72
C PHE A 125 -10.80 5.08 -8.92
N GLU A 126 -11.47 6.20 -9.15
CA GLU A 126 -12.90 6.22 -9.50
C GLU A 126 -13.21 5.41 -10.77
N ARG A 127 -12.36 5.48 -11.80
CA ARG A 127 -12.52 4.67 -13.01
C ARG A 127 -12.35 3.18 -12.71
N MET A 128 -11.33 2.82 -11.93
CA MET A 128 -11.09 1.44 -11.52
C MET A 128 -12.31 0.86 -10.78
N LEU A 129 -12.89 1.61 -9.84
CA LEU A 129 -14.08 1.18 -9.09
C LEU A 129 -15.30 0.93 -9.99
N ARG A 130 -15.43 1.64 -11.12
CA ARG A 130 -16.52 1.45 -12.08
C ARG A 130 -16.38 0.18 -12.91
N GLU A 131 -15.16 -0.26 -13.12
CA GLU A 131 -14.84 -1.45 -13.91
C GLU A 131 -14.87 -2.74 -13.09
N LEU A 132 -14.88 -2.64 -11.76
CA LEU A 132 -14.95 -3.82 -10.91
C LEU A 132 -16.24 -4.62 -11.16
N PRO A 133 -16.15 -5.97 -11.24
CA PRO A 133 -17.33 -6.81 -11.32
C PRO A 133 -18.18 -6.63 -10.06
N VAL A 134 -19.49 -6.50 -10.23
CA VAL A 134 -20.48 -6.37 -9.14
C VAL A 134 -21.46 -7.55 -9.22
N PRO A 135 -21.76 -8.23 -8.10
CA PRO A 135 -21.36 -7.95 -6.72
C PRO A 135 -19.91 -8.35 -6.39
N CYS A 136 -19.23 -7.55 -5.57
CA CYS A 136 -17.90 -7.88 -5.04
C CYS A 136 -17.81 -7.59 -3.53
N GLU A 137 -17.04 -8.43 -2.83
CA GLU A 137 -16.63 -8.21 -1.45
C GLU A 137 -15.30 -7.46 -1.43
N ILE A 138 -15.24 -6.38 -0.67
CA ILE A 138 -14.06 -5.54 -0.55
C ILE A 138 -13.75 -5.35 0.94
N ASP A 139 -12.54 -5.73 1.35
CA ASP A 139 -12.03 -5.34 2.65
C ASP A 139 -11.53 -3.89 2.61
N ALA A 140 -12.25 -3.00 3.31
CA ALA A 140 -11.93 -1.58 3.40
C ALA A 140 -11.21 -1.19 4.70
N SER A 141 -10.81 -2.17 5.52
CA SER A 141 -10.18 -1.96 6.82
C SER A 141 -8.92 -1.09 6.70
N ARG A 142 -8.06 -1.38 5.73
CA ARG A 142 -6.77 -0.70 5.49
C ARG A 142 -6.83 0.40 4.43
N TRP A 143 -8.01 0.76 3.94
CA TRP A 143 -8.12 1.80 2.90
C TRP A 143 -7.77 3.18 3.43
N SER A 144 -7.14 3.99 2.58
CA SER A 144 -6.90 5.40 2.88
C SER A 144 -8.21 6.17 3.01
N SER A 145 -8.18 7.30 3.72
CA SER A 145 -9.35 8.19 3.84
C SER A 145 -9.81 8.69 2.47
N SER A 146 -8.86 8.98 1.56
CA SER A 146 -9.15 9.36 0.17
C SER A 146 -9.91 8.26 -0.57
N ALA A 147 -9.48 6.99 -0.45
CA ALA A 147 -10.15 5.87 -1.11
C ALA A 147 -11.58 5.68 -0.59
N LYS A 148 -11.78 5.79 0.72
CA LYS A 148 -13.12 5.72 1.34
C LYS A 148 -14.03 6.86 0.87
N ALA A 149 -13.51 8.08 0.75
CA ALA A 149 -14.26 9.23 0.25
C ALA A 149 -14.69 9.04 -1.21
N VAL A 150 -13.78 8.58 -2.07
CA VAL A 150 -14.08 8.28 -3.48
C VAL A 150 -15.12 7.18 -3.59
N LEU A 151 -15.00 6.11 -2.81
CA LEU A 151 -15.98 5.02 -2.79
C LEU A 151 -17.38 5.53 -2.44
N GLY A 152 -17.52 6.36 -1.39
CA GLY A 152 -18.81 6.95 -1.01
C GLY A 152 -19.41 7.82 -2.11
N ALA A 153 -18.58 8.62 -2.80
CA ALA A 153 -19.02 9.45 -3.92
C ALA A 153 -19.42 8.63 -5.16
N VAL A 154 -18.73 7.51 -5.42
CA VAL A 154 -19.05 6.60 -6.52
C VAL A 154 -20.29 5.78 -6.22
N SER A 155 -20.44 5.25 -5.00
CA SER A 155 -21.60 4.44 -4.61
C SER A 155 -22.89 5.24 -4.68
N GLY A 156 -22.87 6.51 -4.24
CA GLY A 156 -24.02 7.42 -4.35
C GLY A 156 -24.44 7.67 -5.80
N ARG A 157 -23.48 7.85 -6.72
CA ARG A 157 -23.75 8.09 -8.15
C ARG A 157 -24.23 6.85 -8.89
N LEU A 158 -23.73 5.67 -8.54
CA LEU A 158 -24.04 4.41 -9.21
C LEU A 158 -25.23 3.67 -8.61
N GLY A 159 -25.84 4.19 -7.54
CA GLY A 159 -26.90 3.50 -6.81
C GLY A 159 -26.40 2.19 -6.18
N LEU A 160 -25.13 2.13 -5.78
CA LEU A 160 -24.58 0.96 -5.09
C LEU A 160 -24.91 1.07 -3.61
N THR A 161 -25.39 -0.03 -3.04
CA THR A 161 -25.54 -0.12 -1.58
C THR A 161 -24.25 -0.69 -1.00
N LEU A 162 -23.63 0.07 -0.10
CA LEU A 162 -22.50 -0.38 0.69
C LEU A 162 -23.06 -1.03 1.96
N THR A 163 -22.99 -2.36 2.01
CA THR A 163 -23.37 -3.10 3.22
C THR A 163 -22.14 -3.42 4.04
N TYR A 164 -22.14 -2.94 5.29
CA TYR A 164 -21.09 -3.27 6.24
C TYR A 164 -21.32 -4.67 6.78
N VAL A 165 -20.37 -5.57 6.52
CA VAL A 165 -20.32 -6.89 7.12
C VAL A 165 -19.29 -6.82 8.24
N ARG A 166 -19.78 -6.90 9.48
CA ARG A 166 -18.91 -7.03 10.64
C ARG A 166 -18.38 -8.46 10.64
N SER A 167 -17.08 -8.63 10.40
CA SER A 167 -16.41 -9.91 10.60
C SER A 167 -15.93 -9.98 12.05
N ASP A 168 -16.32 -11.03 12.79
CA ASP A 168 -16.01 -11.18 14.22
C ASP A 168 -14.52 -11.39 14.51
N LYS A 169 -13.68 -11.55 13.49
CA LYS A 169 -12.23 -11.80 13.64
C LYS A 169 -11.31 -10.89 12.83
N GLU A 170 -11.80 -10.23 11.77
CA GLU A 170 -10.96 -9.48 10.83
C GLU A 170 -11.69 -8.27 10.25
N GLY A 171 -11.71 -7.17 11.01
CA GLY A 171 -12.02 -5.85 10.47
C GLY A 171 -13.39 -5.68 9.80
N ALA A 172 -13.57 -4.48 9.28
CA ALA A 172 -14.76 -4.05 8.55
C ALA A 172 -14.71 -4.51 7.09
N ARG A 173 -15.60 -5.41 6.66
CA ARG A 173 -15.73 -5.76 5.24
C ARG A 173 -16.92 -5.03 4.63
N LEU A 174 -16.78 -4.54 3.40
CA LEU A 174 -17.83 -3.89 2.64
C LEU A 174 -18.25 -4.82 1.50
N LEU A 175 -19.51 -5.23 1.52
CA LEU A 175 -20.14 -5.84 0.35
C LEU A 175 -20.71 -4.74 -0.53
N ILE A 176 -20.25 -4.69 -1.79
CA ILE A 176 -20.80 -3.80 -2.81
C ILE A 176 -21.84 -4.58 -3.60
N ARG A 177 -23.10 -4.16 -3.50
CA ARG A 177 -24.20 -4.70 -4.31
C ARG A 177 -24.77 -3.62 -5.21
N ARG A 178 -24.99 -3.97 -6.48
CA ARG A 178 -25.80 -3.15 -7.39
C ARG A 178 -27.24 -3.27 -6.93
N LEU A 179 -27.91 -2.14 -6.72
CA LEU A 179 -29.36 -2.17 -6.70
C LEU A 179 -29.78 -2.62 -8.10
N LEU A 180 -30.32 -3.84 -8.20
CA LEU A 180 -31.22 -4.14 -9.29
C LEU A 180 -32.37 -3.17 -9.08
N SER A 181 -32.36 -2.06 -9.81
CA SER A 181 -33.52 -1.19 -9.92
C SER A 181 -34.63 -2.06 -10.48
N GLY A 182 -35.43 -2.62 -9.58
CA GLY A 182 -36.80 -3.00 -9.89
C GLY A 182 -37.41 -1.75 -10.49
N THR A 183 -37.62 -1.80 -11.79
CA THR A 183 -38.54 -0.96 -12.52
C THR A 183 -39.84 -0.96 -11.74
N ARG A 184 -40.06 0.10 -10.95
CA ARG A 184 -41.41 0.52 -10.64
C ARG A 184 -41.96 1.06 -11.96
N CYS A 185 -42.63 0.18 -12.69
CA CYS A 185 -43.70 0.61 -13.60
C CYS A 185 -44.82 1.25 -12.79
#